data_AF-A0A3E1K717-F1
#
_entry.id   AF-A0A3E1K717-F1
#
_cell.length_a   1.000
_cell.length_b   1.000
_cell.length_c   1.000
_cell.angle_alpha   90.00
_cell.angle_beta   90.00
_cell.angle_gamma   90.00
#
_symmetry.space_group_name_H-M   'P 1'
#
loop_
_entity.id
_entity.type
_entity.pdbx_description
1 polymer ?
#
loop_
_entity_poly.entity_id
_entity_poly.type
_entity_poly.pdbx_seq_one_letter_code
_entity_poly.pdbx_strand_id
1 'polypeptide(L)'
;MMSPAWSSRLALLSSALLALAVVWLLVRSLWLVVGGVSVASVPALAVPEVSEIGGASGEFRWNLFGRSASPAVMLQPVPVSDSRLRLKGVMSGERGYAIISVSGSGEDVYRVGDELPGGGEVEAIESRRVIIVRNGRRETLALDPDAVSSGPASGRPGRDDRVAEEPSRQLPGIRGFSAPAGASVASLPDAARSLGLDAGALAQSISAMPVAGGGFRVRPGRDARLFQELGLQVNDVVVAVNGQPLETAQGVQRLFADVLSRGEVAITVRRDGREMTLRPDIEQIMGSLQSR
;
A
#
# COMPACT_ATOMS: atom_id res chain seq x y z
N MET A 1 61.31 18.62 30.05
CA MET A 1 61.54 17.27 30.63
C MET A 1 60.73 17.18 31.91
N MET A 2 59.55 16.54 31.88
CA MET A 2 58.72 16.36 33.08
C MET A 2 59.37 15.27 33.94
N SER A 3 59.47 15.49 35.25
CA SER A 3 60.17 14.60 36.17
C SER A 3 59.51 13.20 36.20
N PRO A 4 60.31 12.11 36.25
CA PRO A 4 59.82 10.73 36.21
C PRO A 4 58.91 10.33 37.38
N ALA A 5 58.84 11.17 38.41
CA ALA A 5 57.92 11.00 39.55
C ALA A 5 56.47 11.37 39.22
N TRP A 6 56.22 12.16 38.17
CA TRP A 6 54.85 12.61 37.85
C TRP A 6 54.10 11.64 36.96
N SER A 7 54.80 10.99 36.01
CA SER A 7 54.22 9.97 35.14
C SER A 7 53.82 8.70 35.90
N SER A 8 54.61 8.28 36.90
CA SER A 8 54.30 7.11 37.73
C SER A 8 53.09 7.32 38.63
N ARG A 9 52.96 8.51 39.24
CA ARG A 9 51.78 8.88 40.03
C ARG A 9 50.53 8.97 39.16
N LEU A 10 50.64 9.52 37.95
CA LEU A 10 49.53 9.60 37.01
C LEU A 10 49.09 8.22 36.50
N ALA A 11 50.05 7.32 36.22
CA ALA A 11 49.78 5.94 35.81
C ALA A 11 49.09 5.11 36.92
N LEU A 12 49.52 5.29 38.18
CA LEU A 12 48.87 4.64 39.32
C LEU A 12 47.44 5.16 39.53
N LEU A 13 47.22 6.47 39.40
CA LEU A 13 45.88 7.06 39.48
C LEU A 13 44.97 6.57 38.34
N SER A 14 45.46 6.52 37.11
CA SER A 14 44.67 6.01 35.97
C SER A 14 44.37 4.52 36.10
N SER A 15 45.32 3.73 36.62
CA SER A 15 45.11 2.30 36.87
C SER A 15 44.08 2.06 37.98
N ALA A 16 44.12 2.86 39.05
CA ALA A 16 43.13 2.79 40.12
C ALA A 16 41.72 3.19 39.64
N LEU A 17 41.63 4.22 38.79
CA LEU A 17 40.37 4.65 38.18
C LEU A 17 39.77 3.55 37.27
N LEU A 18 40.60 2.93 36.43
CA LEU A 18 40.18 1.82 35.58
C LEU A 18 39.72 0.62 36.39
N ALA A 19 40.43 0.26 37.46
CA ALA A 19 40.04 -0.84 38.35
C ALA A 19 38.67 -0.55 39.00
N LEU A 20 38.44 0.68 39.47
CA LEU A 20 37.16 1.09 40.04
C LEU A 20 36.02 1.02 39.01
N ALA A 21 36.26 1.48 37.78
CA ALA A 21 35.28 1.42 36.70
C ALA A 21 34.90 -0.03 36.34
N VAL A 22 35.87 -0.94 36.32
CA VAL A 22 35.64 -2.37 36.08
C VAL A 22 34.80 -2.98 37.19
N VAL A 23 35.13 -2.71 38.46
CA VAL A 23 34.33 -3.20 39.61
C VAL A 23 32.90 -2.67 39.53
N TRP A 24 32.71 -1.39 39.21
CA TRP A 24 31.38 -0.80 39.06
C TRP A 24 30.57 -1.44 37.93
N LEU A 25 31.20 -1.69 36.77
CA LEU A 25 30.57 -2.40 35.65
C LEU A 25 30.17 -3.83 36.01
N LEU A 26 31.02 -4.55 36.76
CA LEU A 26 30.71 -5.91 37.22
C LEU A 26 29.53 -5.92 38.19
N VAL A 27 29.47 -5.00 39.15
CA VAL A 27 28.33 -4.87 40.08
C VAL A 27 27.05 -4.54 39.33
N ARG A 28 27.11 -3.61 38.37
CA ARG A 28 25.96 -3.26 37.51
C ARG A 28 25.50 -4.43 36.66
N SER A 29 26.43 -5.18 36.07
CA SER A 29 26.12 -6.37 35.28
C SER A 29 25.49 -7.47 36.13
N LEU A 30 25.99 -7.67 37.35
CA LEU A 30 25.43 -8.62 38.30
C LEU A 30 24.00 -8.24 38.69
N TRP A 31 23.74 -6.95 38.91
CA TRP A 31 22.39 -6.43 39.16
C TRP A 31 21.44 -6.64 37.97
N LEU A 32 21.94 -6.61 36.73
CA LEU A 32 21.13 -6.83 35.53
C LEU A 32 20.75 -8.30 35.35
N VAL A 33 21.62 -9.22 35.78
CA VAL A 33 21.36 -10.66 35.78
C VAL A 33 20.37 -11.05 36.89
N VAL A 34 20.51 -10.48 38.09
CA VAL A 34 19.64 -10.80 39.24
C VAL A 34 18.30 -10.08 39.17
N GLY A 35 18.29 -8.82 38.73
CA GLY A 35 17.07 -7.99 38.68
C GLY A 35 16.11 -8.35 37.56
N GLY A 36 16.56 -9.13 36.57
CA GLY A 36 15.79 -9.43 35.36
C GLY A 36 15.51 -8.19 34.51
N VAL A 37 15.24 -8.37 33.23
CA VAL A 37 14.65 -7.31 32.41
C VAL A 37 13.17 -7.29 32.73
N SER A 38 12.71 -6.26 33.45
CA SER A 38 11.28 -5.98 33.62
C SER A 38 10.70 -5.58 32.26
N VAL A 39 10.30 -6.57 31.48
CA VAL A 39 9.41 -6.36 30.33
C VAL A 39 8.04 -6.00 30.90
N ALA A 40 7.53 -4.83 30.53
CA ALA A 40 6.16 -4.46 30.83
C ALA A 40 5.25 -5.59 30.32
N SER A 41 4.50 -6.20 31.25
CA SER A 41 3.54 -7.25 30.93
C SER A 41 2.46 -6.65 30.03
N VAL A 42 2.61 -6.86 28.72
CA VAL A 42 1.53 -6.63 27.77
C VAL A 42 0.38 -7.54 28.20
N PRO A 43 -0.86 -7.05 28.34
CA PRO A 43 -1.98 -7.88 28.77
C PRO A 43 -2.05 -9.10 27.85
N ALA A 44 -1.94 -10.29 28.44
CA ALA A 44 -2.09 -11.53 27.72
C ALA A 44 -3.50 -11.52 27.10
N LEU A 45 -3.56 -11.55 25.76
CA LEU A 45 -4.82 -11.79 25.07
C LEU A 45 -5.39 -13.10 25.63
N ALA A 46 -6.67 -13.07 26.02
CA ALA A 46 -7.36 -14.23 26.56
C ALA A 46 -7.15 -15.43 25.63
N VAL A 47 -6.45 -16.44 26.11
CA VAL A 47 -6.31 -17.71 25.39
C VAL A 47 -7.69 -18.35 25.43
N PRO A 48 -8.31 -18.66 24.27
CA PRO A 48 -9.63 -19.26 24.26
C PRO A 48 -9.55 -20.63 24.95
N GLU A 49 -10.35 -20.79 26.01
CA GLU A 49 -10.59 -22.07 26.67
C GLU A 49 -11.20 -23.02 25.63
N VAL A 50 -10.49 -24.10 25.32
CA VAL A 50 -10.98 -25.12 24.39
C VAL A 50 -12.01 -25.95 25.15
N SER A 51 -13.29 -25.59 25.03
CA SER A 51 -14.37 -26.49 25.44
C SER A 51 -14.35 -27.71 24.51
N GLU A 52 -14.06 -28.88 25.07
CA GLU A 52 -14.24 -30.15 24.36
C GLU A 52 -15.71 -30.31 23.99
N ILE A 53 -16.01 -30.19 22.70
CA ILE A 53 -17.35 -30.46 22.19
C ILE A 53 -17.46 -31.99 22.06
N GLY A 54 -18.08 -32.61 23.07
CA GLY A 54 -18.52 -33.99 22.98
C GLY A 54 -19.58 -34.18 21.90
N GLY A 55 -19.42 -35.24 21.11
CA GLY A 55 -20.51 -35.86 20.37
C GLY A 55 -20.44 -35.79 18.84
N ALA A 56 -20.55 -36.98 18.24
CA ALA A 56 -21.00 -37.30 16.88
C ALA A 56 -19.98 -37.19 15.73
N SER A 57 -19.41 -38.35 15.41
CA SER A 57 -19.21 -38.93 14.07
C SER A 57 -19.05 -37.98 12.87
N GLY A 58 -17.86 -37.99 12.29
CA GLY A 58 -17.62 -37.60 10.90
C GLY A 58 -16.72 -36.39 10.75
N GLU A 59 -15.55 -36.62 10.17
CA GLU A 59 -14.58 -35.62 9.68
C GLU A 59 -13.70 -34.95 10.75
N PHE A 60 -12.54 -35.57 11.00
CA PHE A 60 -11.43 -34.97 11.73
C PHE A 60 -10.94 -33.72 10.99
N ARG A 61 -11.36 -32.53 11.43
CA ARG A 61 -10.90 -31.23 10.89
C ARG A 61 -9.71 -30.74 11.70
N TRP A 62 -8.52 -30.89 11.14
CA TRP A 62 -7.27 -30.35 11.67
C TRP A 62 -7.27 -28.80 11.65
N ASN A 63 -7.82 -28.17 12.69
CA ASN A 63 -7.67 -26.73 12.92
C ASN A 63 -6.31 -26.44 13.59
N LEU A 64 -5.21 -26.80 12.93
CA LEU A 64 -3.84 -26.75 13.48
C LEU A 64 -3.28 -25.34 13.70
N PHE A 65 -4.02 -24.31 13.30
CA PHE A 65 -3.61 -22.90 13.44
C PHE A 65 -4.59 -22.06 14.25
N GLY A 66 -5.52 -22.71 14.96
CA GLY A 66 -6.54 -22.05 15.76
C GLY A 66 -7.65 -21.41 14.91
N ARG A 67 -8.85 -21.33 15.49
CA ARG A 67 -9.92 -20.48 14.98
C ARG A 67 -10.00 -19.27 15.89
N SER A 68 -9.73 -18.08 15.36
CA SER A 68 -10.00 -16.84 16.08
C SER A 68 -11.51 -16.63 16.13
N ALA A 69 -12.15 -17.19 17.15
CA ALA A 69 -13.45 -16.71 17.61
C ALA A 69 -13.20 -15.42 18.41
N SER A 70 -12.82 -14.35 17.70
CA SER A 70 -12.86 -13.04 18.31
C SER A 70 -14.33 -12.70 18.51
N PRO A 71 -14.82 -12.46 19.74
CA PRO A 71 -16.16 -11.92 19.90
C PRO A 71 -16.17 -10.64 19.09
N ALA A 72 -17.11 -10.54 18.14
CA ALA A 72 -17.32 -9.31 17.40
C ALA A 72 -17.62 -8.23 18.44
N VAL A 73 -16.62 -7.42 18.77
CA VAL A 73 -16.89 -6.11 19.35
C VAL A 73 -17.75 -5.45 18.29
N MET A 74 -19.03 -5.28 18.60
CA MET A 74 -19.93 -4.43 17.83
C MET A 74 -19.31 -3.03 17.88
N LEU A 75 -18.42 -2.75 16.94
CA LEU A 75 -18.06 -1.40 16.56
C LEU A 75 -19.37 -0.80 16.10
N GLN A 76 -20.02 -0.05 17.00
CA GLN A 76 -21.16 0.78 16.62
C GLN A 76 -20.69 1.58 15.40
N PRO A 77 -21.29 1.39 14.21
CA PRO A 77 -20.90 2.14 13.04
C PRO A 77 -21.12 3.61 13.37
N VAL A 78 -20.02 4.35 13.52
CA VAL A 78 -20.11 5.81 13.56
C VAL A 78 -20.61 6.21 12.17
N PRO A 79 -21.75 6.90 12.07
CA PRO A 79 -22.31 7.26 10.78
C PRO A 79 -21.31 8.11 10.00
N VAL A 80 -21.17 7.81 8.71
CA VAL A 80 -20.38 8.61 7.77
C VAL A 80 -20.99 10.02 7.75
N SER A 81 -20.16 11.03 7.94
CA SER A 81 -20.61 12.43 8.01
C SER A 81 -21.18 12.85 6.65
N ASP A 82 -22.42 13.36 6.64
CA ASP A 82 -23.06 14.01 5.48
C ASP A 82 -22.60 15.48 5.33
N SER A 83 -21.51 15.84 6.02
CA SER A 83 -20.97 17.18 5.99
C SER A 83 -20.37 17.49 4.63
N ARG A 84 -20.37 18.78 4.29
CA ARG A 84 -19.71 19.32 3.08
C ARG A 84 -18.18 19.22 3.13
N LEU A 85 -17.62 18.58 4.16
CA LEU A 85 -16.19 18.37 4.37
C LEU A 85 -15.74 17.10 3.66
N ARG A 86 -14.65 17.20 2.90
CA ARG A 86 -14.01 16.05 2.26
C ARG A 86 -12.56 15.97 2.68
N LEU A 87 -12.16 14.81 3.17
CA LEU A 87 -10.78 14.52 3.54
C LEU A 87 -9.98 14.18 2.27
N LYS A 88 -8.96 15.00 1.99
CA LYS A 88 -8.11 14.91 0.80
C LYS A 88 -6.76 14.27 1.07
N GLY A 89 -6.25 14.39 2.30
CA GLY A 89 -4.97 13.83 2.68
C GLY A 89 -4.85 13.64 4.19
N VAL A 90 -4.10 12.64 4.61
CA VAL A 90 -3.75 12.40 6.02
C VAL A 90 -2.30 11.97 6.14
N MET A 91 -1.60 12.59 7.08
CA MET A 91 -0.29 12.14 7.57
C MET A 91 -0.47 11.78 9.03
N SER A 92 -0.24 10.51 9.40
CA SER A 92 -0.32 10.03 10.79
C SER A 92 1.06 10.09 11.46
N GLY A 93 1.10 10.40 12.76
CA GLY A 93 2.32 10.49 13.57
C GLY A 93 2.30 11.66 14.57
N GLU A 94 3.37 11.86 15.34
CA GLU A 94 3.47 12.95 16.35
C GLU A 94 3.28 14.36 15.76
N ARG A 95 3.56 14.52 14.46
CA ARG A 95 3.32 15.77 13.70
C ARG A 95 2.25 15.59 12.63
N GLY A 96 1.31 14.69 12.89
CA GLY A 96 0.25 14.37 11.95
C GLY A 96 -0.61 15.58 11.58
N TYR A 97 -1.10 15.59 10.35
CA TYR A 97 -1.98 16.63 9.83
C TYR A 97 -2.93 16.03 8.81
N ALA A 98 -4.07 16.68 8.65
CA ALA A 98 -5.12 16.33 7.70
C ALA A 98 -5.35 17.49 6.74
N ILE A 99 -5.53 17.19 5.45
CA ILE A 99 -5.95 18.17 4.45
C ILE A 99 -7.45 17.97 4.24
N ILE A 100 -8.24 18.97 4.63
CA ILE A 100 -9.70 18.92 4.56
C ILE A 100 -10.17 20.03 3.64
N SER A 101 -10.98 19.65 2.66
CA SER A 101 -11.63 20.57 1.73
C SER A 101 -13.08 20.77 2.12
N VAL A 102 -13.57 22.00 1.98
CA VAL A 102 -14.97 22.37 2.25
C VAL A 102 -15.64 22.63 0.91
N SER A 103 -16.87 22.18 0.71
CA SER A 103 -17.58 22.48 -0.54
C SER A 103 -17.81 23.99 -0.69
N GLY A 104 -16.97 24.67 -1.49
CA GLY A 104 -17.05 26.09 -1.80
C GLY A 104 -15.97 26.98 -1.16
N SER A 105 -15.17 26.46 -0.24
CA SER A 105 -13.93 27.11 0.23
C SER A 105 -12.76 26.15 0.02
N GLY A 106 -11.54 26.65 -0.06
CA GLY A 106 -10.37 25.89 -0.49
C GLY A 106 -10.02 24.66 0.37
N GLU A 107 -8.84 24.12 0.12
CA GLU A 107 -8.25 23.07 0.93
C GLU A 107 -7.39 23.70 2.03
N ASP A 108 -7.60 23.30 3.28
CA ASP A 108 -6.84 23.78 4.44
C ASP A 108 -6.26 22.61 5.24
N VAL A 109 -5.21 22.90 6.03
CA VAL A 109 -4.48 21.93 6.84
C VAL A 109 -4.93 22.03 8.29
N TYR A 110 -5.30 20.89 8.88
CA TYR A 110 -5.80 20.78 10.25
C TYR A 110 -5.01 19.76 11.05
N ARG A 111 -4.88 20.02 12.35
CA ARG A 111 -4.25 19.16 13.36
C ARG A 111 -5.26 18.72 14.40
N VAL A 112 -4.86 17.76 15.24
CA VAL A 112 -5.64 17.36 16.41
C VAL A 112 -5.82 18.57 17.32
N GLY A 113 -7.06 18.86 17.69
CA GLY A 113 -7.46 20.03 18.47
C GLY A 113 -7.89 21.25 17.64
N ASP A 114 -7.73 21.22 16.31
CA ASP A 114 -8.13 22.34 15.46
C ASP A 114 -9.65 22.33 15.22
N GLU A 115 -10.22 23.54 15.16
CA GLU A 115 -11.64 23.74 14.89
C GLU A 115 -11.91 23.78 13.38
N LEU A 116 -12.97 23.10 12.96
CA LEU A 116 -13.33 22.93 11.56
C LEU A 116 -14.36 23.98 11.10
N PRO A 117 -14.27 24.45 9.85
CA PRO A 117 -15.29 25.29 9.25
C PRO A 117 -16.65 24.58 9.21
N GLY A 118 -17.68 25.27 9.70
CA GLY A 118 -19.02 24.69 9.94
C GLY A 118 -19.18 24.00 11.29
N GLY A 119 -18.19 24.10 12.18
CA GLY A 119 -18.22 23.68 13.58
C GLY A 119 -17.57 22.32 13.84
N GLY A 120 -17.24 22.07 15.10
CA GLY A 120 -16.63 20.82 15.55
C GLY A 120 -15.11 20.83 15.49
N GLU A 121 -14.50 19.89 16.21
CA GLU A 121 -13.07 19.83 16.48
C GLU A 121 -12.49 18.51 15.98
N VAL A 122 -11.24 18.52 15.54
CA VAL A 122 -10.49 17.32 15.19
C VAL A 122 -10.08 16.57 16.47
N GLU A 123 -10.71 15.44 16.74
CA GLU A 123 -10.42 14.59 17.91
C GLU A 123 -9.21 13.68 17.66
N ALA A 124 -9.11 13.10 16.45
CA ALA A 124 -7.99 12.22 16.10
C ALA A 124 -7.74 12.18 14.59
N ILE A 125 -6.45 12.13 14.22
CA ILE A 125 -6.01 11.92 12.84
C ILE A 125 -5.45 10.52 12.73
N GLU A 126 -6.12 9.68 11.94
CA GLU A 126 -5.68 8.33 11.65
C GLU A 126 -5.21 8.17 10.20
N SER A 127 -4.53 7.06 9.90
CA SER A 127 -3.88 6.83 8.60
C SER A 127 -4.82 6.85 7.39
N ARG A 128 -6.14 6.71 7.57
CA ARG A 128 -7.14 6.74 6.47
C ARG A 128 -8.43 7.48 6.80
N ARG A 129 -8.50 8.11 7.97
CA ARG A 129 -9.71 8.81 8.42
C ARG A 129 -9.37 9.86 9.45
N VAL A 130 -10.21 10.87 9.57
CA VAL A 130 -10.17 11.85 10.65
C VAL A 130 -11.44 11.71 11.46
N ILE A 131 -11.28 11.63 12.77
CA ILE A 131 -12.38 11.62 13.73
C ILE A 131 -12.60 13.06 14.18
N ILE A 132 -13.83 13.53 14.04
CA ILE A 132 -14.23 14.88 14.43
C ILE A 132 -15.35 14.80 15.46
N VAL A 133 -15.43 15.77 16.36
CA VAL A 133 -16.54 15.91 17.31
C VAL A 133 -17.29 17.18 17.01
N ARG A 134 -18.58 17.07 16.69
CA ARG A 134 -19.46 18.20 16.39
C ARG A 134 -20.74 18.08 17.20
N ASN A 135 -21.09 19.11 17.96
CA ASN A 135 -22.27 19.11 18.84
C ASN A 135 -22.33 17.89 19.78
N GLY A 136 -21.17 17.44 20.29
CA GLY A 136 -21.06 16.26 21.16
C GLY A 136 -21.22 14.91 20.45
N ARG A 137 -21.39 14.89 19.13
CA ARG A 137 -21.42 13.67 18.32
C ARG A 137 -20.08 13.46 17.64
N ARG A 138 -19.56 12.23 17.74
CA ARG A 138 -18.40 11.79 16.99
C ARG A 138 -18.82 11.46 15.56
N GLU A 139 -18.08 11.99 14.60
CA GLU A 139 -18.25 11.75 13.17
C GLU A 139 -16.92 11.34 12.56
N THR A 140 -16.97 10.59 11.46
CA THR A 140 -15.77 10.13 10.75
C THR A 140 -15.75 10.70 9.34
N LEU A 141 -14.66 11.38 9.00
CA LEU A 141 -14.31 11.78 7.65
C LEU A 141 -13.35 10.73 7.07
N ALA A 142 -13.82 9.91 6.13
CA ALA A 142 -12.99 8.93 5.44
C ALA A 142 -12.19 9.59 4.32
N LEU A 143 -10.94 9.16 4.13
CA LEU A 143 -10.09 9.64 3.05
C LEU A 143 -10.67 9.12 1.72
N ASP A 144 -11.01 10.04 0.83
CA ASP A 144 -11.48 9.73 -0.51
C ASP A 144 -10.26 9.42 -1.40
N PRO A 145 -10.04 8.14 -1.81
CA PRO A 145 -8.83 7.74 -2.54
C PRO A 145 -8.78 8.33 -3.95
N ASP A 146 -9.91 8.80 -4.49
CA ASP A 146 -10.00 9.42 -5.82
C ASP A 146 -9.74 10.94 -5.76
N ALA A 147 -9.72 11.50 -4.56
CA ALA A 147 -9.70 12.95 -4.35
C ALA A 147 -8.29 13.56 -4.39
N VAL A 148 -7.24 12.74 -4.35
CA VAL A 148 -5.83 13.11 -4.59
C VAL A 148 -5.50 13.38 -6.06
N SER A 149 -6.44 13.12 -6.98
CA SER A 149 -6.23 13.25 -8.43
C SER A 149 -6.95 14.43 -9.09
N SER A 150 -7.35 15.45 -8.34
CA SER A 150 -8.09 16.60 -8.90
C SER A 150 -7.23 17.86 -9.03
N GLY A 151 -6.40 17.91 -10.08
CA GLY A 151 -6.02 19.18 -10.71
C GLY A 151 -7.22 19.77 -11.48
N PRO A 152 -7.23 21.08 -11.78
CA PRO A 152 -8.45 21.79 -12.16
C PRO A 152 -8.86 21.45 -13.60
N ALA A 153 -9.98 20.74 -13.74
CA ALA A 153 -10.71 20.67 -15.00
C ALA A 153 -12.17 21.03 -14.73
N SER A 154 -12.50 22.28 -15.03
CA SER A 154 -13.86 22.78 -15.20
C SER A 154 -14.63 21.88 -16.17
N GLY A 155 -15.83 21.45 -15.77
CA GLY A 155 -16.74 20.72 -16.66
C GLY A 155 -17.94 20.12 -15.94
N ARG A 156 -18.98 20.92 -15.75
CA ARG A 156 -20.37 20.46 -15.56
C ARG A 156 -21.16 20.83 -16.83
N PRO A 157 -22.38 20.30 -17.08
CA PRO A 157 -23.02 19.11 -16.53
C PRO A 157 -23.64 18.19 -17.62
N GLY A 158 -23.86 16.92 -17.29
CA GLY A 158 -24.70 16.01 -18.06
C GLY A 158 -25.57 15.19 -17.12
N ARG A 159 -26.89 15.22 -17.37
CA ARG A 159 -27.99 14.81 -16.50
C ARG A 159 -28.57 13.49 -17.02
N ASP A 160 -29.03 12.67 -16.06
CA ASP A 160 -29.97 11.53 -16.15
C ASP A 160 -29.74 10.47 -17.23
N ASP A 161 -29.49 9.22 -16.81
CA ASP A 161 -30.46 8.15 -17.08
C ASP A 161 -30.19 6.88 -16.24
N ARG A 162 -31.29 6.36 -15.69
CA ARG A 162 -31.41 5.10 -14.96
C ARG A 162 -31.37 3.92 -15.93
N VAL A 163 -30.56 2.90 -15.68
CA VAL A 163 -30.89 1.50 -16.06
C VAL A 163 -30.28 0.50 -15.07
N ALA A 164 -31.19 -0.33 -14.54
CA ALA A 164 -31.09 -1.70 -14.07
C ALA A 164 -29.83 -2.22 -13.35
N GLU A 165 -30.10 -2.61 -12.11
CA GLU A 165 -29.41 -3.56 -11.25
C GLU A 165 -29.25 -4.93 -11.94
N GLU A 166 -28.02 -5.39 -12.14
CA GLU A 166 -27.70 -6.81 -12.37
C GLU A 166 -26.58 -7.27 -11.41
N PRO A 167 -26.64 -8.52 -10.93
CA PRO A 167 -25.87 -8.98 -9.79
C PRO A 167 -24.42 -9.25 -10.20
N SER A 168 -23.50 -8.40 -9.72
CA SER A 168 -22.07 -8.64 -9.82
C SER A 168 -21.69 -9.92 -9.06
N ARG A 169 -21.38 -11.00 -9.78
CA ARG A 169 -20.76 -12.20 -9.22
C ARG A 169 -19.32 -11.85 -8.79
N GLN A 170 -19.15 -11.49 -7.52
CA GLN A 170 -17.86 -11.37 -6.88
C GLN A 170 -17.14 -12.72 -6.89
N LEU A 171 -15.97 -12.79 -7.54
CA LEU A 171 -15.01 -13.87 -7.31
C LEU A 171 -14.46 -13.75 -5.87
N PRO A 172 -14.40 -14.85 -5.09
CA PRO A 172 -13.83 -14.82 -3.75
C PRO A 172 -12.31 -14.57 -3.82
N GLY A 173 -11.82 -13.51 -3.16
CA GLY A 173 -10.38 -13.37 -2.85
C GLY A 173 -9.71 -12.02 -3.11
N ILE A 174 -10.36 -11.05 -3.76
CA ILE A 174 -9.74 -9.74 -4.04
C ILE A 174 -10.68 -8.61 -3.58
N ARG A 175 -10.37 -7.96 -2.44
CA ARG A 175 -11.05 -6.72 -2.03
C ARG A 175 -10.29 -5.53 -2.60
N GLY A 176 -10.99 -4.67 -3.34
CA GLY A 176 -10.43 -3.44 -3.93
C GLY A 176 -10.07 -3.52 -5.41
N PHE A 177 -10.36 -4.64 -6.09
CA PHE A 177 -10.35 -4.71 -7.55
C PHE A 177 -11.80 -4.70 -8.04
N SER A 178 -12.25 -3.56 -8.56
CA SER A 178 -13.43 -3.54 -9.41
C SER A 178 -12.92 -3.79 -10.83
N ALA A 179 -13.08 -5.03 -11.31
CA ALA A 179 -12.87 -5.30 -12.73
C ALA A 179 -13.81 -4.35 -13.49
N PRO A 180 -13.30 -3.57 -14.47
CA PRO A 180 -14.16 -2.70 -15.25
C PRO A 180 -15.28 -3.55 -15.85
N ALA A 181 -16.52 -3.10 -15.66
CA ALA A 181 -17.65 -3.68 -16.38
C ALA A 181 -17.33 -3.57 -17.88
N GLY A 182 -17.09 -4.71 -18.51
CA GLY A 182 -16.72 -4.82 -19.93
C GLY A 182 -15.28 -5.25 -20.24
N ALA A 183 -14.40 -5.42 -19.25
CA ALA A 183 -13.09 -6.02 -19.51
C ALA A 183 -12.60 -6.87 -18.34
N SER A 184 -12.97 -8.13 -18.45
CA SER A 184 -12.48 -9.22 -17.64
C SER A 184 -11.04 -9.55 -18.03
N VAL A 185 -10.24 -10.12 -17.11
CA VAL A 185 -8.95 -10.75 -17.47
C VAL A 185 -9.13 -11.83 -18.54
N ALA A 186 -10.37 -12.31 -18.72
CA ALA A 186 -10.79 -13.20 -19.80
C ALA A 186 -10.93 -12.53 -21.18
N SER A 187 -10.92 -11.20 -21.30
CA SER A 187 -10.97 -10.47 -22.59
C SER A 187 -9.60 -10.03 -23.11
N LEU A 188 -8.54 -10.11 -22.31
CA LEU A 188 -7.15 -9.90 -22.78
C LEU A 188 -6.75 -10.89 -23.89
N PRO A 189 -7.11 -12.19 -23.80
CA PRO A 189 -6.86 -13.14 -24.89
C PRO A 189 -7.56 -12.77 -26.19
N ASP A 190 -8.78 -12.24 -26.12
CA ASP A 190 -9.55 -11.87 -27.32
C ASP A 190 -9.05 -10.56 -27.95
N ALA A 191 -8.59 -9.60 -27.13
CA ALA A 191 -7.91 -8.39 -27.59
C ALA A 191 -6.53 -8.65 -28.22
N ALA A 192 -5.80 -9.67 -27.72
CA ALA A 192 -4.55 -10.11 -28.35
C ALA A 192 -4.81 -10.87 -29.66
N ARG A 193 -5.80 -11.77 -29.68
CA ARG A 193 -6.19 -12.51 -30.90
C ARG A 193 -6.68 -11.62 -32.03
N SER A 194 -7.42 -10.56 -31.73
CA SER A 194 -7.90 -9.61 -32.74
C SER A 194 -6.76 -8.87 -33.46
N LEU A 195 -5.53 -8.94 -32.92
CA LEU A 195 -4.33 -8.39 -33.53
C LEU A 195 -3.33 -9.41 -34.03
N GLY A 196 -3.72 -10.68 -34.09
CA GLY A 196 -2.81 -11.76 -34.48
C GLY A 196 -1.70 -12.01 -33.45
N LEU A 197 -1.82 -11.44 -32.25
CA LEU A 197 -0.89 -11.67 -31.15
C LEU A 197 -1.35 -12.91 -30.37
N ASP A 198 -0.46 -13.88 -30.22
CA ASP A 198 -0.75 -15.06 -29.43
C ASP A 198 -0.65 -14.70 -27.93
N ALA A 199 -1.79 -14.50 -27.28
CA ALA A 199 -1.89 -14.23 -25.85
C ALA A 199 -1.16 -15.28 -24.99
N GLY A 200 -1.11 -16.52 -25.46
CA GLY A 200 -0.36 -17.59 -24.82
C GLY A 200 1.15 -17.38 -24.93
N ALA A 201 1.64 -16.95 -26.09
CA ALA A 201 3.05 -16.62 -26.30
C ALA A 201 3.48 -15.39 -25.48
N LEU A 202 2.63 -14.36 -25.41
CA LEU A 202 2.87 -13.18 -24.57
C LEU A 202 2.96 -13.57 -23.09
N ALA A 203 2.03 -14.39 -22.60
CA ALA A 203 2.04 -14.90 -21.22
C ALA A 203 3.24 -15.83 -20.94
N GLN A 204 3.79 -16.51 -21.95
CA GLN A 204 5.03 -17.28 -21.86
C GLN A 204 6.27 -16.40 -21.83
N SER A 205 6.19 -15.17 -22.33
CA SER A 205 7.35 -14.26 -22.42
C SER A 205 7.47 -13.30 -21.24
N ILE A 206 6.35 -12.80 -20.72
CA ILE A 206 6.31 -11.83 -19.62
C ILE A 206 5.20 -12.21 -18.66
N SER A 207 5.55 -12.34 -17.38
CA SER A 207 4.59 -12.50 -16.29
C SER A 207 4.43 -11.18 -15.55
N ALA A 208 3.19 -10.73 -15.38
CA ALA A 208 2.85 -9.50 -14.65
C ALA A 208 2.07 -9.83 -13.37
N MET A 209 2.46 -9.22 -12.25
CA MET A 209 1.78 -9.36 -10.96
C MET A 209 1.44 -7.97 -10.41
N PRO A 210 0.21 -7.74 -9.93
CA PRO A 210 -0.14 -6.44 -9.35
C PRO A 210 0.64 -6.17 -8.07
N VAL A 211 1.04 -4.92 -7.83
CA VAL A 211 1.74 -4.48 -6.61
C VAL A 211 0.82 -3.62 -5.75
N ALA A 212 0.84 -3.85 -4.44
CA ALA A 212 0.15 -2.98 -3.49
C ALA A 212 0.73 -1.55 -3.57
N GLY A 213 -0.10 -0.58 -3.93
CA GLY A 213 0.33 0.79 -4.23
C GLY A 213 0.40 1.15 -5.72
N GLY A 214 -0.12 0.28 -6.60
CA GLY A 214 -0.30 0.57 -8.02
C GLY A 214 0.77 -0.04 -8.92
N GLY A 215 0.39 -0.32 -10.17
CA GLY A 215 1.26 -0.88 -11.21
C GLY A 215 1.42 -2.41 -11.17
N PHE A 216 2.25 -2.90 -12.10
CA PHE A 216 2.48 -4.32 -12.33
C PHE A 216 3.97 -4.65 -12.26
N ARG A 217 4.35 -5.50 -11.30
CA ARG A 217 5.69 -6.10 -11.28
C ARG A 217 5.80 -7.08 -12.43
N VAL A 218 6.79 -6.86 -13.29
CA VAL A 218 7.06 -7.73 -14.44
C VAL A 218 8.21 -8.68 -14.15
N ARG A 219 8.12 -9.89 -14.72
CA ARG A 219 9.13 -10.93 -14.63
C ARG A 219 9.30 -11.59 -16.00
N PRO A 220 10.53 -12.04 -16.35
CA PRO A 220 10.73 -12.84 -17.54
C PRO A 220 9.97 -14.16 -17.41
N GLY A 221 9.32 -14.56 -18.50
CA GLY A 221 8.69 -15.86 -18.63
C GLY A 221 9.68 -16.94 -19.08
N ARG A 222 9.15 -18.02 -19.68
CA ARG A 222 9.95 -19.11 -20.26
C ARG A 222 10.74 -18.64 -21.47
N ASP A 223 10.18 -17.71 -22.26
CA ASP A 223 10.86 -17.08 -23.39
C ASP A 223 11.07 -15.59 -23.13
N ALA A 224 12.22 -15.24 -22.57
CA ALA A 224 12.51 -13.88 -22.14
C ALA A 224 12.86 -12.89 -23.27
N ARG A 225 12.72 -13.27 -24.56
CA ARG A 225 13.08 -12.40 -25.70
C ARG A 225 12.37 -11.05 -25.67
N LEU A 226 11.04 -11.06 -25.63
CA LEU A 226 10.24 -9.85 -25.54
C LEU A 226 10.57 -9.02 -24.29
N PHE A 227 10.83 -9.69 -23.17
CA PHE A 227 11.21 -9.02 -21.92
C PHE A 227 12.51 -8.22 -22.08
N GLN A 228 13.50 -8.78 -22.79
CA GLN A 228 14.78 -8.13 -23.05
C GLN A 228 14.67 -7.01 -24.09
N GLU A 229 13.92 -7.23 -25.17
CA GLU A 229 13.68 -6.24 -26.23
C GLU A 229 12.94 -4.99 -25.71
N LEU A 230 12.03 -5.17 -24.76
CA LEU A 230 11.36 -4.07 -24.07
C LEU A 230 12.29 -3.29 -23.11
N GLY A 231 13.52 -3.76 -22.88
CA GLY A 231 14.47 -3.16 -21.93
C GLY A 231 14.10 -3.35 -20.45
N LEU A 232 13.19 -4.30 -20.17
CA LEU A 232 12.72 -4.58 -18.82
C LEU A 232 13.80 -5.34 -18.04
N GLN A 233 13.83 -5.10 -16.73
CA GLN A 233 14.67 -5.80 -15.78
C GLN A 233 13.85 -6.48 -14.70
N VAL A 234 14.44 -7.51 -14.10
CA VAL A 234 13.79 -8.26 -13.02
C VAL A 234 13.49 -7.31 -11.87
N ASN A 235 12.25 -7.37 -11.37
CA ASN A 235 11.69 -6.50 -10.31
C ASN A 235 11.25 -5.11 -10.76
N ASP A 236 11.31 -4.80 -12.06
CA ASP A 236 10.65 -3.59 -12.58
C ASP A 236 9.16 -3.61 -12.24
N VAL A 237 8.64 -2.45 -11.85
CA VAL A 237 7.21 -2.22 -11.67
C VAL A 237 6.74 -1.25 -12.74
N VAL A 238 5.98 -1.73 -13.71
CA VAL A 238 5.35 -0.89 -14.74
C VAL A 238 4.24 -0.08 -14.09
N VAL A 239 4.35 1.24 -14.15
CA VAL A 239 3.39 2.18 -13.55
C VAL A 239 2.54 2.90 -14.60
N ALA A 240 3.09 3.10 -15.81
CA ALA A 240 2.37 3.69 -16.94
C ALA A 240 2.93 3.21 -18.28
N VAL A 241 2.13 3.31 -19.33
CA VAL A 241 2.56 3.18 -20.73
C VAL A 241 2.04 4.40 -21.47
N ASN A 242 2.83 5.03 -22.34
CA ASN A 242 2.48 6.25 -23.08
C ASN A 242 1.86 7.35 -22.19
N GLY A 243 2.34 7.47 -20.94
CA GLY A 243 1.81 8.43 -19.95
C GLY A 243 0.43 8.08 -19.38
N GLN A 244 -0.17 6.96 -19.76
CA GLN A 244 -1.44 6.47 -19.22
C GLN A 244 -1.18 5.44 -18.10
N PRO A 245 -1.70 5.67 -16.89
CA PRO A 245 -1.63 4.70 -15.82
C PRO A 245 -2.46 3.45 -16.19
N LEU A 246 -1.86 2.28 -16.01
CA LEU A 246 -2.49 0.99 -16.28
C LEU A 246 -3.38 0.60 -15.11
N GLU A 247 -4.50 1.30 -14.92
CA GLU A 247 -5.45 1.04 -13.83
C GLU A 247 -6.79 0.47 -14.32
N THR A 248 -7.08 0.63 -15.62
CA THR A 248 -8.33 0.17 -16.24
C THR A 248 -8.06 -0.49 -17.59
N ALA A 249 -8.89 -1.45 -17.96
CA ALA A 249 -8.78 -2.14 -19.24
C ALA A 249 -9.16 -1.25 -20.45
N GLN A 250 -9.99 -0.22 -20.26
CA GLN A 250 -10.20 0.81 -21.28
C GLN A 250 -8.91 1.58 -21.57
N GLY A 251 -8.05 1.76 -20.55
CA GLY A 251 -6.70 2.28 -20.72
C GLY A 251 -5.86 1.38 -21.64
N VAL A 252 -5.89 0.06 -21.42
CA VAL A 252 -5.19 -0.93 -22.26
C VAL A 252 -5.60 -0.87 -23.73
N GLN A 253 -6.89 -0.71 -24.03
CA GLN A 253 -7.37 -0.63 -25.40
C GLN A 253 -7.00 0.69 -26.10
N ARG A 254 -7.00 1.82 -25.38
CA ARG A 254 -6.53 3.11 -25.91
C ARG A 254 -5.02 3.13 -26.14
N LEU A 255 -4.26 2.58 -25.19
CA LEU A 255 -2.83 2.40 -25.32
C LEU A 255 -2.48 1.72 -26.63
N PHE A 256 -3.21 0.67 -26.94
CA PHE A 256 -3.01 -0.12 -28.13
C PHE A 256 -3.35 0.60 -29.43
N ALA A 257 -4.43 1.38 -29.46
CA ALA A 257 -4.72 2.26 -30.59
C ALA A 257 -3.63 3.34 -30.77
N ASP A 258 -3.08 3.84 -29.67
CA ASP A 258 -1.96 4.79 -29.70
C ASP A 258 -0.66 4.15 -30.20
N VAL A 259 -0.32 2.92 -29.78
CA VAL A 259 0.87 2.20 -30.27
C VAL A 259 0.80 1.98 -31.78
N LEU A 260 -0.35 1.51 -32.28
CA LEU A 260 -0.55 1.26 -33.70
C LEU A 260 -0.54 2.53 -34.56
N SER A 261 -1.03 3.64 -34.02
CA SER A 261 -1.12 4.90 -34.78
C SER A 261 0.17 5.72 -34.75
N ARG A 262 0.90 5.69 -33.64
CA ARG A 262 2.13 6.48 -33.46
C ARG A 262 3.41 5.72 -33.74
N GLY A 263 3.38 4.38 -33.71
CA GLY A 263 4.56 3.54 -33.86
C GLY A 263 5.57 3.66 -32.71
N GLU A 264 5.20 4.32 -31.61
CA GLU A 264 6.08 4.55 -30.47
C GLU A 264 5.44 4.03 -29.18
N VAL A 265 6.27 3.39 -28.35
CA VAL A 265 5.89 2.93 -27.01
C VAL A 265 6.85 3.53 -26.00
N ALA A 266 6.31 4.17 -24.96
CA ALA A 266 7.03 4.68 -23.82
C ALA A 266 6.53 3.98 -22.56
N ILE A 267 7.34 3.12 -21.94
CA ILE A 267 6.97 2.34 -20.76
C ILE A 267 7.60 3.01 -19.54
N THR A 268 6.78 3.55 -18.64
CA THR A 268 7.27 4.08 -17.36
C THR A 268 7.35 2.95 -16.35
N VAL A 269 8.56 2.66 -15.89
CA VAL A 269 8.85 1.63 -14.89
C VAL A 269 9.50 2.25 -13.66
N ARG A 270 9.25 1.64 -12.51
CA ARG A 270 9.95 1.94 -11.27
C ARG A 270 10.97 0.83 -10.99
N ARG A 271 12.25 1.18 -11.06
CA ARG A 271 13.40 0.30 -10.86
C ARG A 271 14.26 0.85 -9.72
N ASP A 272 14.56 0.02 -8.74
CA ASP A 272 15.29 0.40 -7.52
C ASP A 272 14.71 1.65 -6.82
N GLY A 273 13.38 1.80 -6.87
CA GLY A 273 12.66 2.92 -6.28
C GLY A 273 12.66 4.22 -7.11
N ARG A 274 13.32 4.25 -8.28
CA ARG A 274 13.33 5.40 -9.20
C ARG A 274 12.47 5.13 -10.43
N GLU A 275 11.74 6.14 -10.89
CA GLU A 275 10.98 6.07 -12.14
C GLU A 275 11.89 6.33 -13.35
N MET A 276 11.75 5.50 -14.37
CA MET A 276 12.46 5.60 -15.64
C MET A 276 11.51 5.26 -16.78
N THR A 277 11.71 5.90 -17.93
CA THR A 277 10.94 5.64 -19.15
C THR A 277 11.77 4.84 -20.13
N LEU A 278 11.29 3.66 -20.51
CA LEU A 278 11.86 2.82 -21.55
C LEU A 278 11.16 3.13 -22.87
N ARG A 279 11.91 3.22 -23.97
CA ARG A 279 11.37 3.46 -25.31
C ARG A 279 11.87 2.35 -26.24
N PRO A 280 11.22 1.18 -26.24
CA PRO A 280 11.66 0.07 -27.06
C PRO A 280 11.27 0.27 -28.53
N ASP A 281 12.01 -0.38 -29.41
CA ASP A 281 11.79 -0.32 -30.86
C ASP A 281 10.63 -1.24 -31.25
N ILE A 282 9.56 -0.67 -31.81
CA ILE A 282 8.35 -1.41 -32.16
C ILE A 282 8.59 -2.39 -33.31
N GLU A 283 9.46 -2.06 -34.26
CA GLU A 283 9.72 -2.93 -35.42
C GLU A 283 10.41 -4.21 -34.96
N GLN A 284 11.35 -4.07 -34.02
CA GLN A 284 12.05 -5.20 -33.42
C GLN A 284 11.10 -6.11 -32.63
N ILE A 285 10.19 -5.53 -31.84
CA ILE A 285 9.17 -6.27 -31.08
C ILE A 285 8.22 -7.03 -32.01
N MET A 286 7.72 -6.37 -33.06
CA MET A 286 6.77 -6.98 -33.98
C MET A 286 7.44 -8.10 -34.80
N GLY A 287 8.72 -7.96 -35.13
CA GLY A 287 9.53 -9.01 -35.74
C GLY A 287 9.70 -10.24 -34.85
N SER A 288 9.97 -10.05 -33.55
CA SER A 288 10.19 -11.16 -32.61
C SER A 288 8.92 -11.96 -32.31
N LEU A 289 7.75 -11.31 -32.41
CA LEU A 289 6.44 -11.96 -32.28
C LEU A 289 6.06 -12.80 -33.52
N GLN A 290 6.66 -12.53 -34.68
CA GLN A 290 6.40 -13.26 -35.93
C GLN A 290 7.38 -14.43 -36.16
N SER A 291 8.58 -14.39 -35.58
CA SER A 291 9.54 -15.49 -35.67
C SER A 291 9.19 -16.61 -34.70
N ARG A 292 8.49 -17.65 -35.18
CA ARG A 292 8.34 -18.94 -34.49
C ARG A 292 9.48 -19.89 -34.81
#